data_AF-A0A3M7HVS9-F1
#
_entry.id   AF-A0A3M7HVS9-F1
#
_cell.length_a   1.000
_cell.length_b   1.000
_cell.length_c   1.000
_cell.angle_alpha   90.00
_cell.angle_beta   90.00
_cell.angle_gamma   90.00
#
_symmetry.space_group_name_H-M   'P 1'
#
loop_
_entity.id
_entity.type
_entity.pdbx_description
1 polymer ?
#
loop_
_entity_poly.entity_id
_entity_poly.type
_entity_poly.pdbx_seq_one_letter_code
_entity_poly.pdbx_strand_id
1 'polypeptide(L)'
;MATRIMAAYYYLGQDEDFPELNFAQGDLSTYGYLYPHAMEDFTQINQHVDVRDHHAEVIRRVGANSVVMLKNTGQALPLKSPKQLAVIGEDAGPSPFGPNGCPDRGCDNGTLAMGWGSGSTNFPYLVDPLSAIQQRALEDGTVVQYVLDNYDTSLIDSVVSQAEACLVFVNADSGEGYIEVDGNYGDRNNLTAWMRGDDLINEVAGNCSNTIVVAHTPGPILMEPWIENPNVTAVLMAGLPGQESGNSLVDVLYGTVNPSGKLPWTIGKKREDYGTDVMYIPDGPEPNLNFTEGLFIDYRHFDQAGIEPRFEFGFGMSYTTFSYSSLRVAAVDVSDTSVGNDEPTHTKHHQTTVRPTVCPHRTAQLNASAYTFPSTISSISDYIYPYLPRNGTLTTGPAYPSASVYAERSETPAGGASVLWDDIFVVSATISNTGKTAGQEAAQLYLSLGHGEPVRQLRGFNKTYIEAGQDAEVSFTLKRRDLSIWDSPSQAWVDVRELGGDVGVFVGASSRELRLNGSIPAMGNGGNGHKGVTGDQEGSGRLTTAESTPFVTQLSDGQPEVPVMTESAL
;
A
#
# COMPACT_ATOMS: atom_id res chain seq x y z
N MET A 1 0.49 -25.74 18.39
CA MET A 1 -0.03 -24.39 18.72
C MET A 1 0.97 -23.65 19.60
N ALA A 2 1.14 -24.03 20.87
CA ALA A 2 2.05 -23.37 21.81
C ALA A 2 3.48 -23.11 21.25
N THR A 3 4.12 -24.11 20.62
CA THR A 3 5.46 -23.92 20.03
C THR A 3 5.52 -22.80 18.98
N ARG A 4 4.48 -22.64 18.13
CA ARG A 4 4.46 -21.59 17.10
C ARG A 4 4.24 -20.21 17.71
N ILE A 5 3.36 -20.12 18.72
CA ILE A 5 3.10 -18.88 19.47
C ILE A 5 4.40 -18.41 20.15
N MET A 6 5.04 -19.30 20.92
CA MET A 6 6.27 -18.95 21.62
C MET A 6 7.44 -18.70 20.68
N ALA A 7 7.54 -19.42 19.56
CA ALA A 7 8.59 -19.15 18.57
C ALA A 7 8.50 -17.73 18.01
N ALA A 8 7.29 -17.21 17.72
CA ALA A 8 7.13 -15.82 17.27
C ALA A 8 7.49 -14.82 18.38
N TYR A 9 7.07 -15.08 19.62
CA TYR A 9 7.40 -14.27 20.79
C TYR A 9 8.92 -14.12 20.98
N TYR A 10 9.65 -15.23 20.99
CA TYR A 10 11.12 -15.24 21.10
C TYR A 10 11.82 -14.66 19.86
N TYR A 11 11.29 -14.93 18.66
CA TYR A 11 11.87 -14.42 17.41
C TYR A 11 11.89 -12.88 17.38
N LEU A 12 10.89 -12.24 17.97
CA LEU A 12 10.79 -10.79 18.10
C LEU A 12 11.44 -10.23 19.37
N GLY A 13 12.12 -11.07 20.17
CA GLY A 13 12.80 -10.66 21.41
C GLY A 13 11.86 -10.18 22.52
N GLN A 14 10.60 -10.62 22.52
CA GLN A 14 9.61 -10.16 23.49
C GLN A 14 9.82 -10.73 24.91
N ASP A 15 10.77 -11.64 25.11
CA ASP A 15 11.12 -12.26 26.38
C ASP A 15 12.11 -11.46 27.24
N GLU A 16 12.75 -10.43 26.68
CA GLU A 16 13.75 -9.62 27.38
C GLU A 16 13.11 -8.42 28.08
N ASP A 17 12.80 -7.35 27.34
CA ASP A 17 12.34 -6.06 27.87
C ASP A 17 11.00 -5.61 27.26
N PHE A 18 10.07 -6.55 27.03
CA PHE A 18 8.75 -6.22 26.46
C PHE A 18 7.87 -5.50 27.51
N PRO A 19 7.31 -4.31 27.19
CA PRO A 19 6.57 -3.52 28.16
C PRO A 19 5.25 -4.19 28.56
N GLU A 20 4.88 -4.02 29.83
CA GLU A 20 3.55 -4.40 30.33
C GLU A 20 2.44 -3.58 29.65
N LEU A 21 1.25 -4.17 29.56
CA LEU A 21 0.06 -3.49 29.03
C LEU A 21 -0.25 -2.24 29.87
N ASN A 22 -0.36 -1.09 29.20
CA ASN A 22 -0.49 0.23 29.85
C ASN A 22 -1.71 1.05 29.37
N PHE A 23 -2.58 0.46 28.56
CA PHE A 23 -3.81 1.06 28.06
C PHE A 23 -4.94 0.03 27.95
N ALA A 24 -6.18 0.51 27.88
CA ALA A 24 -7.37 -0.30 27.61
C ALA A 24 -7.97 0.06 26.25
N GLN A 25 -8.27 -0.96 25.45
CA GLN A 25 -8.96 -0.77 24.18
C GLN A 25 -10.41 -0.35 24.42
N GLY A 26 -10.82 0.77 23.81
CA GLY A 26 -12.22 1.23 23.82
C GLY A 26 -12.68 1.98 25.08
N ASP A 27 -11.84 2.10 26.12
CA ASP A 27 -12.11 2.95 27.30
C ASP A 27 -10.91 3.86 27.54
N LEU A 28 -11.12 5.17 27.45
CA LEU A 28 -10.07 6.18 27.64
C LEU A 28 -9.97 6.69 29.08
N SER A 29 -10.79 6.15 29.99
CA SER A 29 -10.78 6.52 31.41
C SER A 29 -9.48 6.07 32.08
N THR A 30 -8.91 6.90 32.95
CA THR A 30 -7.70 6.52 33.72
C THR A 30 -7.95 5.28 34.57
N TYR A 31 -9.14 5.22 35.19
CA TYR A 31 -9.57 4.11 36.05
C TYR A 31 -10.84 3.48 35.49
N GLY A 32 -10.90 2.16 35.58
CA GLY A 32 -12.01 1.35 35.10
C GLY A 32 -11.87 -0.10 35.57
N TYR A 33 -12.74 -0.98 35.09
CA TYR A 33 -12.68 -2.41 35.42
C TYR A 33 -11.68 -3.12 34.50
N LEU A 34 -10.73 -3.88 35.07
CA LEU A 34 -9.82 -4.72 34.28
C LEU A 34 -10.58 -5.76 33.45
N TYR A 35 -11.72 -6.21 33.97
CA TYR A 35 -12.65 -7.11 33.30
C TYR A 35 -13.97 -6.38 33.03
N PRO A 36 -14.05 -5.55 31.97
CA PRO A 36 -15.15 -4.59 31.80
C PRO A 36 -16.52 -5.24 31.64
N HIS A 37 -16.63 -6.37 30.94
CA HIS A 37 -17.91 -7.10 30.80
C HIS A 37 -18.41 -7.69 32.12
N ALA A 38 -17.51 -8.16 32.98
CA ALA A 38 -17.86 -8.68 34.31
C ALA A 38 -18.04 -7.55 35.36
N MET A 39 -17.55 -6.35 35.06
CA MET A 39 -17.44 -5.23 36.01
C MET A 39 -16.65 -5.60 37.27
N GLU A 40 -15.54 -6.33 37.08
CA GLU A 40 -14.67 -6.81 38.16
C GLU A 40 -13.28 -6.16 38.08
N ASP A 41 -12.59 -6.10 39.23
CA ASP A 41 -11.23 -5.55 39.41
C ASP A 41 -11.06 -4.10 38.92
N PHE A 42 -11.73 -3.16 39.60
CA PHE A 42 -11.56 -1.74 39.35
C PHE A 42 -10.13 -1.27 39.70
N THR A 43 -9.40 -0.81 38.69
CA THR A 43 -7.98 -0.45 38.78
C THR A 43 -7.63 0.68 37.81
N GLN A 44 -6.37 1.11 37.80
CA GLN A 44 -5.86 1.97 36.73
C GLN A 44 -5.70 1.13 35.45
N ILE A 45 -6.46 1.47 34.41
CA ILE A 45 -6.46 0.75 33.13
C ILE A 45 -5.76 1.54 32.01
N ASN A 46 -5.57 2.84 32.19
CA ASN A 46 -4.80 3.68 31.28
C ASN A 46 -3.73 4.48 32.03
N GLN A 47 -2.50 4.42 31.52
CA GLN A 47 -1.36 5.21 32.02
C GLN A 47 -1.08 6.46 31.16
N HIS A 48 -1.76 6.60 30.02
CA HIS A 48 -1.63 7.74 29.10
C HIS A 48 -0.19 7.96 28.62
N VAL A 49 0.51 6.87 28.30
CA VAL A 49 1.91 6.91 27.82
C VAL A 49 1.95 7.53 26.43
N ASP A 50 2.78 8.55 26.26
CA ASP A 50 3.04 9.15 24.95
C ASP A 50 4.07 8.31 24.18
N VAL A 51 3.64 7.74 23.04
CA VAL A 51 4.45 6.89 22.16
C VAL A 51 4.68 7.52 20.78
N ARG A 52 4.38 8.82 20.64
CA ARG A 52 4.39 9.50 19.34
C ARG A 52 5.80 9.80 18.83
N ASP A 53 6.74 10.07 19.74
CA ASP A 53 8.12 10.45 19.40
C ASP A 53 8.15 11.47 18.23
N HIS A 54 9.08 11.35 17.29
CA HIS A 54 9.16 12.16 16.07
C HIS A 54 8.40 11.53 14.89
N HIS A 55 7.42 10.63 15.13
CA HIS A 55 6.75 9.91 14.04
C HIS A 55 5.92 10.82 13.10
N ALA A 56 5.55 12.03 13.53
CA ALA A 56 4.93 13.02 12.67
C ALA A 56 5.78 13.33 11.41
N GLU A 57 7.10 13.34 11.54
CA GLU A 57 8.03 13.62 10.43
C GLU A 57 7.92 12.56 9.33
N VAL A 58 7.90 11.27 9.71
CA VAL A 58 7.74 10.20 8.73
C VAL A 58 6.32 10.17 8.15
N ILE A 59 5.28 10.50 8.92
CA ILE A 59 3.91 10.59 8.41
C ILE A 59 3.81 11.70 7.35
N ARG A 60 4.32 12.91 7.64
CA ARG A 60 4.35 14.02 6.68
C ARG A 60 5.13 13.66 5.42
N ARG A 61 6.32 13.07 5.57
CA ARG A 61 7.16 12.66 4.45
C ARG A 61 6.50 11.60 3.59
N VAL A 62 5.86 10.59 4.19
CA VAL A 62 5.12 9.56 3.45
C VAL A 62 3.90 10.17 2.77
N GLY A 63 3.15 11.03 3.45
CA GLY A 63 2.04 11.78 2.87
C GLY A 63 2.45 12.51 1.60
N ALA A 64 3.48 13.37 1.67
CA ALA A 64 3.95 14.16 0.52
C ALA A 64 4.49 13.27 -0.62
N ASN A 65 5.25 12.21 -0.30
CA ASN A 65 5.80 11.28 -1.27
C ASN A 65 4.74 10.37 -1.93
N SER A 66 3.56 10.25 -1.32
CA SER A 66 2.46 9.43 -1.81
C SER A 66 1.50 10.19 -2.73
N VAL A 67 1.53 11.53 -2.71
CA VAL A 67 0.71 12.36 -3.61
C VAL A 67 1.04 12.05 -5.07
N VAL A 68 0.01 11.66 -5.82
CA VAL A 68 0.10 11.36 -7.25
C VAL A 68 -0.46 12.53 -8.04
N MET A 69 0.39 13.20 -8.81
CA MET A 69 -0.04 14.26 -9.72
C MET A 69 -0.51 13.65 -11.05
N LEU A 70 -1.80 13.76 -11.33
CA LEU A 70 -2.43 13.17 -12.52
C LEU A 70 -2.49 14.13 -13.71
N LYS A 71 -2.60 15.42 -13.43
CA LYS A 71 -2.69 16.49 -14.42
C LYS A 71 -1.94 17.71 -13.91
N ASN A 72 -1.22 18.39 -14.79
CA ASN A 72 -0.64 19.71 -14.53
C ASN A 72 -0.41 20.43 -15.87
N THR A 73 -1.37 21.25 -16.29
CA THR A 73 -1.32 22.05 -17.52
C THR A 73 -0.94 23.49 -17.19
N GLY A 74 -0.27 24.17 -18.13
CA GLY A 74 0.10 25.58 -17.97
C GLY A 74 1.10 25.87 -16.83
N GLN A 75 1.73 24.84 -16.23
CA GLN A 75 2.52 24.97 -15.00
C GLN A 75 1.71 25.57 -13.84
N ALA A 76 0.46 25.15 -13.69
CA ALA A 76 -0.41 25.57 -12.59
C ALA A 76 0.18 25.20 -11.21
N LEU A 77 0.89 24.07 -11.14
CA LEU A 77 1.70 23.68 -9.99
C LEU A 77 3.20 23.59 -10.36
N PRO A 78 4.12 23.89 -9.42
CA PRO A 78 3.86 24.34 -8.05
C PRO A 78 3.38 25.81 -7.98
N LEU A 79 2.62 26.13 -6.93
CA LEU A 79 2.16 27.48 -6.62
C LEU A 79 3.35 28.40 -6.32
N LYS A 80 3.24 29.67 -6.74
CA LYS A 80 4.30 30.69 -6.59
C LYS A 80 3.76 31.95 -5.92
N SER A 81 3.35 31.80 -4.65
CA SER A 81 2.79 32.89 -3.84
C SER A 81 1.68 33.67 -4.57
N PRO A 82 0.60 32.96 -4.97
CA PRO A 82 -0.53 33.59 -5.67
C PRO A 82 -1.12 34.72 -4.84
N LYS A 83 -1.69 35.76 -5.47
CA LYS A 83 -2.23 36.90 -4.70
C LYS A 83 -3.46 36.53 -3.91
N GLN A 84 -4.31 35.68 -4.50
CA GLN A 84 -5.56 35.24 -3.89
C GLN A 84 -5.87 33.80 -4.26
N LEU A 85 -6.14 32.99 -3.24
CA LEU A 85 -6.60 31.61 -3.34
C LEU A 85 -8.06 31.51 -2.89
N ALA A 86 -8.81 30.69 -3.61
CA ALA A 86 -10.07 30.14 -3.14
C ALA A 86 -9.84 28.68 -2.72
N VAL A 87 -10.20 28.31 -1.49
CA VAL A 87 -10.17 26.92 -0.99
C VAL A 87 -11.60 26.43 -0.84
N ILE A 88 -12.02 25.50 -1.68
CA ILE A 88 -13.41 25.08 -1.81
C ILE A 88 -13.52 23.59 -1.50
N GLY A 89 -14.56 23.22 -0.75
CA GLY A 89 -14.91 21.84 -0.46
C GLY A 89 -14.78 21.49 1.02
N GLU A 90 -15.73 20.71 1.52
CA GLU A 90 -15.75 20.23 2.91
C GLU A 90 -14.46 19.46 3.27
N ASP A 91 -13.95 18.68 2.32
CA ASP A 91 -12.72 17.89 2.47
C ASP A 91 -11.45 18.75 2.68
N ALA A 92 -11.52 20.07 2.47
CA ALA A 92 -10.43 20.96 2.82
C ALA A 92 -10.34 21.27 4.32
N GLY A 93 -11.43 21.10 5.06
CA GLY A 93 -11.58 21.63 6.41
C GLY A 93 -11.62 20.58 7.52
N PRO A 94 -11.66 21.00 8.80
CA PRO A 94 -11.75 20.08 9.92
C PRO A 94 -13.15 19.49 10.08
N SER A 95 -13.24 18.29 10.66
CA SER A 95 -14.51 17.72 11.10
C SER A 95 -15.14 18.59 12.20
N PRO A 96 -16.45 18.91 12.14
CA PRO A 96 -17.14 19.68 13.19
C PRO A 96 -17.22 18.92 14.53
N PHE A 97 -16.96 17.61 14.55
CA PHE A 97 -16.97 16.77 15.74
C PHE A 97 -15.57 16.56 16.35
N GLY A 98 -14.54 17.18 15.77
CA GLY A 98 -13.14 16.87 16.03
C GLY A 98 -12.69 15.60 15.31
N PRO A 99 -11.37 15.35 15.17
CA PRO A 99 -10.84 14.30 14.30
C PRO A 99 -11.18 12.87 14.75
N ASN A 100 -11.57 12.69 16.01
CA ASN A 100 -11.99 11.40 16.58
C ASN A 100 -13.48 11.40 16.97
N GLY A 101 -14.26 12.39 16.53
CA GLY A 101 -15.65 12.58 16.96
C GLY A 101 -16.59 11.46 16.52
N CYS A 102 -16.25 10.75 15.45
CA CYS A 102 -16.96 9.56 14.98
C CYS A 102 -16.22 8.30 15.45
N PRO A 103 -16.89 7.38 16.18
CA PRO A 103 -16.33 6.08 16.53
C PRO A 103 -15.82 5.36 15.30
N ASP A 104 -14.62 4.75 15.39
CA ASP A 104 -13.96 4.02 14.30
C ASP A 104 -13.91 4.76 12.96
N ARG A 105 -13.91 6.10 13.01
CA ARG A 105 -13.96 7.00 11.85
C ARG A 105 -15.20 6.79 10.95
N GLY A 106 -16.30 6.25 11.48
CA GLY A 106 -17.52 5.93 10.74
C GLY A 106 -18.36 7.15 10.31
N CYS A 107 -17.73 8.14 9.68
CA CYS A 107 -18.36 9.29 9.04
C CYS A 107 -17.38 9.95 8.06
N ASP A 108 -17.90 10.64 7.05
CA ASP A 108 -17.11 11.40 6.07
C ASP A 108 -17.39 12.90 6.24
N ASN A 109 -16.97 13.47 7.38
CA ASN A 109 -17.18 14.89 7.70
C ASN A 109 -15.83 15.62 7.81
N GLY A 110 -15.64 16.68 7.02
CA GLY A 110 -14.35 17.37 6.87
C GLY A 110 -13.35 16.58 6.02
N THR A 111 -12.05 16.84 6.22
CA THR A 111 -10.97 16.21 5.46
C THR A 111 -10.86 14.71 5.72
N LEU A 112 -10.80 13.91 4.65
CA LEU A 112 -10.66 12.47 4.74
C LEU A 112 -9.18 12.06 4.84
N ALA A 113 -8.75 11.72 6.06
CA ALA A 113 -7.38 11.30 6.33
C ALA A 113 -7.21 9.81 6.64
N MET A 114 -8.32 9.07 6.81
CA MET A 114 -8.38 7.66 7.17
C MET A 114 -9.79 7.13 6.92
N GLY A 115 -9.93 5.93 6.34
CA GLY A 115 -11.23 5.26 6.21
C GLY A 115 -11.71 4.65 7.53
N TRP A 116 -12.91 4.06 7.54
CA TRP A 116 -13.54 3.59 8.78
C TRP A 116 -13.29 2.11 9.11
N GLY A 117 -13.54 1.75 10.37
CA GLY A 117 -13.55 0.37 10.86
C GLY A 117 -12.38 0.03 11.78
N SER A 118 -12.09 -1.26 11.94
CA SER A 118 -11.06 -1.72 12.88
C SER A 118 -9.62 -1.40 12.43
N GLY A 119 -9.42 -1.06 11.15
CA GLY A 119 -8.15 -0.58 10.60
C GLY A 119 -7.81 0.87 10.92
N SER A 120 -8.49 1.47 11.89
CA SER A 120 -8.33 2.88 12.26
C SER A 120 -7.55 3.07 13.55
N THR A 121 -7.11 4.31 13.79
CA THR A 121 -6.55 4.76 15.07
C THR A 121 -7.10 6.13 15.44
N ASN A 122 -6.94 6.53 16.71
CA ASN A 122 -7.29 7.87 17.15
C ASN A 122 -6.17 8.85 16.79
N PHE A 123 -6.52 9.93 16.12
CA PHE A 123 -5.63 11.04 15.81
C PHE A 123 -5.18 11.76 17.08
N PRO A 124 -3.87 12.02 17.28
CA PRO A 124 -3.42 12.95 18.31
C PRO A 124 -3.79 14.40 17.98
N TYR A 125 -3.87 14.69 16.67
CA TYR A 125 -4.40 15.87 16.02
C TYR A 125 -4.59 15.51 14.53
N LEU A 126 -5.23 16.39 13.77
CA LEU A 126 -5.31 16.27 12.32
C LEU A 126 -5.13 17.66 11.73
N VAL A 127 -4.05 17.86 10.97
CA VAL A 127 -3.84 19.11 10.23
C VAL A 127 -4.64 19.01 8.93
N ASP A 128 -5.73 19.75 8.82
CA ASP A 128 -6.52 19.83 7.59
C ASP A 128 -5.83 20.70 6.52
N PRO A 129 -6.15 20.49 5.23
CA PRO A 129 -5.58 21.26 4.13
C PRO A 129 -5.75 22.78 4.28
N LEU A 130 -6.93 23.26 4.66
CA LEU A 130 -7.21 24.69 4.80
C LEU A 130 -6.28 25.33 5.84
N SER A 131 -6.14 24.71 7.02
CA SER A 131 -5.26 25.18 8.08
C SER A 131 -3.80 25.32 7.60
N ALA A 132 -3.27 24.30 6.91
CA ALA A 132 -1.90 24.34 6.40
C ALA A 132 -1.72 25.37 5.26
N ILE A 133 -2.69 25.48 4.36
CA ILE A 133 -2.67 26.48 3.27
C ILE A 133 -2.72 27.89 3.84
N GLN A 134 -3.56 28.14 4.84
CA GLN A 134 -3.63 29.44 5.51
C GLN A 134 -2.31 29.80 6.19
N GLN A 135 -1.67 28.84 6.86
CA GLN A 135 -0.36 29.06 7.46
C GLN A 135 0.68 29.47 6.42
N ARG A 136 0.76 28.75 5.29
CA ARG A 136 1.67 29.12 4.20
C ARG A 136 1.30 30.47 3.56
N ALA A 137 0.02 30.77 3.41
CA ALA A 137 -0.45 32.03 2.85
C ALA A 137 -0.05 33.24 3.70
N LEU A 138 0.02 33.09 5.03
CA LEU A 138 0.51 34.16 5.93
C LEU A 138 1.99 34.49 5.68
N GLU A 139 2.81 33.50 5.35
CA GLU A 139 4.22 33.70 4.99
C GLU A 139 4.37 34.41 3.65
N ASP A 140 3.54 34.03 2.67
CA ASP A 140 3.58 34.54 1.30
C ASP A 140 2.82 35.88 1.12
N GLY A 141 2.03 36.32 2.12
CA GLY A 141 1.12 37.46 1.99
C GLY A 141 -0.05 37.21 1.03
N THR A 142 -0.41 35.94 0.82
CA THR A 142 -1.53 35.50 -0.03
C THR A 142 -2.86 35.69 0.68
N VAL A 143 -3.88 36.22 -0.03
CA VAL A 143 -5.26 36.24 0.47
C VAL A 143 -5.87 34.84 0.31
N VAL A 144 -6.44 34.27 1.37
CA VAL A 144 -7.20 33.02 1.30
C VAL A 144 -8.65 33.28 1.66
N GLN A 145 -9.56 32.96 0.74
CA GLN A 145 -10.98 32.83 1.01
C GLN A 145 -11.39 31.37 0.85
N TYR A 146 -12.40 30.92 1.59
CA TYR A 146 -12.78 29.51 1.58
C TYR A 146 -14.28 29.31 1.77
N VAL A 147 -14.78 28.19 1.24
CA VAL A 147 -16.16 27.71 1.42
C VAL A 147 -16.10 26.21 1.64
N LEU A 148 -16.48 25.76 2.83
CA LEU A 148 -16.44 24.36 3.25
C LEU A 148 -17.80 23.66 3.18
N ASP A 149 -18.87 24.39 2.82
CA ASP A 149 -20.16 23.79 2.52
C ASP A 149 -20.23 23.56 1.02
N ASN A 150 -20.16 22.29 0.59
CA ASN A 150 -20.23 21.94 -0.84
C ASN A 150 -21.50 22.46 -1.50
N TYR A 151 -22.58 22.69 -0.73
CA TYR A 151 -23.94 23.05 -1.16
C TYR A 151 -24.22 24.55 -1.19
N ASP A 152 -23.33 25.40 -0.68
CA ASP A 152 -23.49 26.86 -0.76
C ASP A 152 -22.95 27.42 -2.09
N THR A 153 -23.63 27.07 -3.17
CA THR A 153 -23.20 27.40 -4.55
C THR A 153 -23.09 28.91 -4.79
N SER A 154 -23.95 29.70 -4.16
CA SER A 154 -23.92 31.15 -4.27
C SER A 154 -22.67 31.75 -3.63
N LEU A 155 -22.24 31.22 -2.49
CA LEU A 155 -21.01 31.66 -1.83
C LEU A 155 -19.77 31.15 -2.59
N ILE A 156 -19.79 29.91 -3.09
CA ILE A 156 -18.71 29.35 -3.92
C ILE A 156 -18.46 30.27 -5.12
N ASP A 157 -19.50 30.57 -5.92
CA ASP A 157 -19.40 31.46 -7.09
C ASP A 157 -18.83 32.85 -6.75
N SER A 158 -19.24 33.40 -5.61
CA SER A 158 -18.73 34.69 -5.14
C SER A 158 -17.25 34.64 -4.79
N VAL A 159 -16.75 33.54 -4.21
CA VAL A 159 -15.36 33.41 -3.76
C VAL A 159 -14.43 33.08 -4.94
N VAL A 160 -14.81 32.10 -5.77
CA VAL A 160 -13.94 31.60 -6.85
C VAL A 160 -13.73 32.61 -7.97
N SER A 161 -14.70 33.48 -8.24
CA SER A 161 -14.61 34.53 -9.27
C SER A 161 -13.57 35.62 -8.96
N GLN A 162 -13.05 35.67 -7.74
CA GLN A 162 -12.04 36.64 -7.30
C GLN A 162 -10.62 36.03 -7.21
N ALA A 163 -10.49 34.71 -7.29
CA ALA A 163 -9.24 34.01 -7.02
C ALA A 163 -8.35 33.88 -8.27
N GLU A 164 -7.03 33.86 -8.04
CA GLU A 164 -6.03 33.57 -9.07
C GLU A 164 -5.88 32.05 -9.30
N ALA A 165 -6.12 31.26 -8.25
CA ALA A 165 -6.24 29.82 -8.32
C ALA A 165 -7.30 29.33 -7.33
N CYS A 166 -8.06 28.31 -7.74
CA CYS A 166 -9.09 27.69 -6.94
C CYS A 166 -8.66 26.26 -6.61
N LEU A 167 -8.45 25.97 -5.33
CA LEU A 167 -8.14 24.64 -4.82
C LEU A 167 -9.46 23.99 -4.42
N VAL A 168 -9.86 22.93 -5.12
CA VAL A 168 -11.11 22.19 -4.87
C VAL A 168 -10.76 20.85 -4.24
N PHE A 169 -11.29 20.62 -3.05
CA PHE A 169 -11.08 19.41 -2.27
C PHE A 169 -12.31 18.54 -2.34
N VAL A 170 -12.12 17.29 -2.73
CA VAL A 170 -13.16 16.27 -2.82
C VAL A 170 -12.65 14.97 -2.21
N ASN A 171 -13.58 14.13 -1.79
CA ASN A 171 -13.24 12.81 -1.29
C ASN A 171 -14.26 11.77 -1.75
N ALA A 172 -14.00 10.53 -1.36
CA ALA A 172 -14.94 9.43 -1.35
C ALA A 172 -14.42 8.46 -0.30
N ASP A 173 -15.29 7.89 0.53
CA ASP A 173 -14.85 7.05 1.66
C ASP A 173 -15.33 5.59 1.56
N SER A 174 -14.72 4.71 2.34
CA SER A 174 -15.07 3.29 2.50
C SER A 174 -14.46 2.72 3.78
N GLY A 175 -14.91 1.55 4.22
CA GLY A 175 -14.28 0.88 5.35
C GLY A 175 -14.82 -0.51 5.63
N GLU A 176 -14.75 -0.94 6.88
CA GLU A 176 -15.20 -2.28 7.28
C GLU A 176 -16.73 -2.41 7.34
N GLY A 177 -17.27 -3.57 6.94
CA GLY A 177 -18.70 -3.79 6.71
C GLY A 177 -19.60 -3.81 7.94
N TYR A 178 -19.07 -3.64 9.16
CA TYR A 178 -19.90 -3.49 10.37
C TYR A 178 -20.41 -2.06 10.59
N ILE A 179 -19.92 -1.10 9.79
CA ILE A 179 -20.35 0.30 9.79
C ILE A 179 -21.04 0.61 8.46
N GLU A 180 -22.16 1.33 8.53
CA GLU A 180 -22.88 1.89 7.39
C GLU A 180 -22.72 3.41 7.39
N VAL A 181 -22.28 3.99 6.27
CA VAL A 181 -22.26 5.45 6.06
C VAL A 181 -22.99 5.77 4.77
N ASP A 182 -24.08 6.53 4.85
CA ASP A 182 -24.92 6.93 3.71
C ASP A 182 -25.34 5.75 2.80
N GLY A 183 -25.70 4.62 3.41
CA GLY A 183 -26.08 3.39 2.70
C GLY A 183 -24.91 2.58 2.14
N ASN A 184 -23.65 2.97 2.36
CA ASN A 184 -22.47 2.18 2.02
C ASN A 184 -22.12 1.26 3.19
N TYR A 185 -22.25 -0.05 3.01
CA TYR A 185 -22.02 -1.07 4.04
C TYR A 185 -20.59 -1.60 3.98
N GLY A 186 -19.62 -0.79 4.42
CA GLY A 186 -18.19 -1.01 4.19
C GLY A 186 -17.78 -0.74 2.74
N ASP A 187 -18.29 -1.55 1.82
CA ASP A 187 -18.08 -1.42 0.37
C ASP A 187 -18.78 -0.17 -0.19
N ARG A 188 -18.13 0.50 -1.17
CA ARG A 188 -18.71 1.68 -1.85
C ARG A 188 -19.73 1.31 -2.91
N ASN A 189 -20.94 1.83 -2.78
CA ASN A 189 -22.03 1.61 -3.74
C ASN A 189 -21.72 2.12 -5.16
N ASN A 190 -20.80 3.07 -5.31
CA ASN A 190 -20.38 3.64 -6.59
C ASN A 190 -18.89 4.03 -6.55
N LEU A 191 -18.38 4.57 -7.67
CA LEU A 191 -17.01 5.06 -7.80
C LEU A 191 -16.98 6.59 -8.06
N THR A 192 -17.98 7.34 -7.60
CA THR A 192 -18.02 8.80 -7.78
C THR A 192 -17.47 9.53 -6.56
N ALA A 193 -17.17 10.82 -6.68
CA ALA A 193 -16.85 11.63 -5.51
C ALA A 193 -18.09 11.77 -4.61
N TRP A 194 -17.89 11.75 -3.30
CA TRP A 194 -18.95 11.92 -2.30
C TRP A 194 -19.32 13.41 -2.16
N MET A 195 -20.42 13.69 -1.44
CA MET A 195 -20.86 15.06 -1.12
C MET A 195 -20.98 15.99 -2.33
N ARG A 196 -21.47 15.45 -3.46
CA ARG A 196 -21.58 16.15 -4.76
C ARG A 196 -20.23 16.67 -5.31
N GLY A 197 -19.12 15.98 -5.03
CA GLY A 197 -17.79 16.42 -5.45
C GLY A 197 -17.63 16.63 -6.97
N ASP A 198 -18.27 15.78 -7.80
CA ASP A 198 -18.20 15.91 -9.25
C ASP A 198 -18.87 17.19 -9.78
N ASP A 199 -20.03 17.58 -9.23
CA ASP A 199 -20.68 18.84 -9.63
C ASP A 199 -19.94 20.04 -9.02
N LEU A 200 -19.41 19.92 -7.80
CA LEU A 200 -18.61 20.96 -7.15
C LEU A 200 -17.41 21.36 -8.02
N ILE A 201 -16.67 20.38 -8.55
CA ILE A 201 -15.53 20.64 -9.44
C ILE A 201 -15.99 21.38 -10.70
N ASN A 202 -17.09 20.94 -11.31
CA ASN A 202 -17.61 21.56 -12.53
C ASN A 202 -18.10 23.00 -12.30
N GLU A 203 -18.74 23.26 -11.15
CA GLU A 203 -19.18 24.59 -10.74
C GLU A 203 -17.99 25.55 -10.57
N VAL A 204 -16.99 25.14 -9.80
CA VAL A 204 -15.77 25.93 -9.59
C VAL A 204 -15.03 26.16 -10.92
N ALA A 205 -14.85 25.12 -11.72
CA ALA A 205 -14.19 25.23 -13.02
C ALA A 205 -14.98 26.09 -14.03
N GLY A 206 -16.29 26.25 -13.85
CA GLY A 206 -17.11 27.18 -14.64
C GLY A 206 -16.75 28.64 -14.41
N ASN A 207 -16.33 28.99 -13.19
CA ASN A 207 -16.10 30.36 -12.75
C ASN A 207 -14.63 30.68 -12.39
N CYS A 208 -13.73 29.67 -12.44
CA CYS A 208 -12.32 29.81 -12.15
C CYS A 208 -11.46 29.08 -13.19
N SER A 209 -10.68 29.83 -13.99
CA SER A 209 -9.89 29.28 -15.09
C SER A 209 -8.65 28.49 -14.66
N ASN A 210 -8.28 28.56 -13.37
CA ASN A 210 -7.16 27.84 -12.78
C ASN A 210 -7.66 27.04 -11.58
N THR A 211 -8.41 25.98 -11.88
CA THR A 211 -8.98 25.06 -10.89
C THR A 211 -8.04 23.87 -10.70
N ILE A 212 -7.59 23.67 -9.47
CA ILE A 212 -6.71 22.59 -9.04
C ILE A 212 -7.53 21.68 -8.14
N VAL A 213 -7.68 20.41 -8.53
CA VAL A 213 -8.46 19.43 -7.77
C VAL A 213 -7.53 18.59 -6.91
N VAL A 214 -7.88 18.41 -5.64
CA VAL A 214 -7.22 17.49 -4.71
C VAL A 214 -8.26 16.47 -4.25
N ALA A 215 -7.94 15.18 -4.40
CA ALA A 215 -8.84 14.10 -4.03
C ALA A 215 -8.23 13.21 -2.94
N HIS A 216 -8.92 13.09 -1.80
CA HIS A 216 -8.63 12.11 -0.75
C HIS A 216 -9.57 10.91 -0.88
N THR A 217 -9.05 9.75 -1.26
CA THR A 217 -9.87 8.57 -1.53
C THR A 217 -9.12 7.27 -1.20
N PRO A 218 -9.82 6.19 -0.78
CA PRO A 218 -9.22 4.89 -0.50
C PRO A 218 -8.86 4.11 -1.78
N GLY A 219 -9.29 4.60 -2.94
CA GLY A 219 -9.13 3.94 -4.23
C GLY A 219 -9.57 4.84 -5.39
N PRO A 220 -9.77 4.31 -6.60
CA PRO A 220 -10.11 5.13 -7.76
C PRO A 220 -11.50 5.76 -7.63
N ILE A 221 -11.65 6.94 -8.22
CA ILE A 221 -12.94 7.59 -8.53
C ILE A 221 -13.02 7.86 -10.04
N LEU A 222 -14.23 7.91 -10.59
CA LEU A 222 -14.47 8.28 -11.97
C LEU A 222 -14.28 9.79 -12.13
N MET A 223 -13.54 10.20 -13.15
CA MET A 223 -13.20 11.62 -13.37
C MET A 223 -13.76 12.17 -14.69
N GLU A 224 -14.39 11.33 -15.51
CA GLU A 224 -14.91 11.72 -16.83
C GLU A 224 -15.82 12.96 -16.85
N PRO A 225 -16.64 13.23 -15.81
CA PRO A 225 -17.49 14.43 -15.81
C PRO A 225 -16.73 15.77 -15.85
N TRP A 226 -15.44 15.81 -15.48
CA TRP A 226 -14.71 17.08 -15.29
C TRP A 226 -13.23 17.06 -15.70
N ILE A 227 -12.58 15.90 -15.84
CA ILE A 227 -11.12 15.80 -16.03
C ILE A 227 -10.60 16.50 -17.31
N GLU A 228 -11.41 16.53 -18.37
CA GLU A 228 -11.07 17.19 -19.64
C GLU A 228 -11.44 18.67 -19.68
N ASN A 229 -12.05 19.22 -18.62
CA ASN A 229 -12.35 20.64 -18.56
C ASN A 229 -11.02 21.43 -18.64
N PRO A 230 -10.88 22.39 -19.58
CA PRO A 230 -9.64 23.15 -19.75
C PRO A 230 -9.29 24.03 -18.54
N ASN A 231 -10.29 24.39 -17.73
CA ASN A 231 -10.11 25.18 -16.52
C ASN A 231 -9.67 24.33 -15.32
N VAL A 232 -9.78 22.99 -15.40
CA VAL A 232 -9.15 22.07 -14.44
C VAL A 232 -7.69 21.92 -14.86
N THR A 233 -6.81 22.70 -14.25
CA THR A 233 -5.41 22.83 -14.66
C THR A 233 -4.50 21.82 -13.96
N ALA A 234 -4.84 21.38 -12.75
CA ALA A 234 -4.11 20.30 -12.08
C ALA A 234 -5.03 19.38 -11.28
N VAL A 235 -4.58 18.13 -11.08
CA VAL A 235 -5.29 17.11 -10.32
C VAL A 235 -4.28 16.31 -9.50
N LEU A 236 -4.50 16.25 -8.18
CA LEU A 236 -3.69 15.49 -7.23
C LEU A 236 -4.56 14.42 -6.54
N MET A 237 -4.08 13.18 -6.51
CA MET A 237 -4.61 12.14 -5.62
C MET A 237 -3.74 12.10 -4.37
N ALA A 238 -4.32 12.40 -3.21
CA ALA A 238 -3.62 12.48 -1.94
C ALA A 238 -3.87 11.27 -1.02
N GLY A 239 -4.75 10.34 -1.43
CA GLY A 239 -5.00 9.10 -0.70
C GLY A 239 -5.60 9.35 0.69
N LEU A 240 -5.07 8.67 1.70
CA LEU A 240 -5.45 8.80 3.12
C LEU A 240 -4.19 9.12 3.95
N PRO A 241 -3.77 10.40 4.02
CA PRO A 241 -2.43 10.81 4.46
C PRO A 241 -2.21 10.83 5.99
N GLY A 242 -3.21 10.48 6.79
CA GLY A 242 -3.10 10.49 8.25
C GLY A 242 -2.97 11.90 8.86
N GLN A 243 -2.34 11.98 10.05
CA GLN A 243 -2.41 13.17 10.90
C GLN A 243 -1.78 14.45 10.32
N GLU A 244 -0.92 14.31 9.32
CA GLU A 244 -0.18 15.40 8.65
C GLU A 244 -0.74 15.75 7.26
N SER A 245 -2.03 15.47 7.02
CA SER A 245 -2.70 15.65 5.71
C SER A 245 -2.37 16.99 5.04
N GLY A 246 -2.72 18.11 5.66
CA GLY A 246 -2.52 19.45 5.10
C GLY A 246 -1.05 19.82 4.91
N ASN A 247 -0.19 19.49 5.88
CA ASN A 247 1.25 19.79 5.80
C ASN A 247 1.92 19.04 4.64
N SER A 248 1.61 17.75 4.50
CA SER A 248 2.08 16.90 3.40
C SER A 248 1.68 17.44 2.04
N LEU A 249 0.43 17.90 1.93
CA LEU A 249 -0.10 18.44 0.69
C LEU A 249 0.53 19.78 0.34
N VAL A 250 0.69 20.70 1.31
CA VAL A 250 1.32 22.01 1.09
C VAL A 250 2.76 21.87 0.61
N ASP A 251 3.51 20.88 1.11
CA ASP A 251 4.86 20.60 0.62
C ASP A 251 4.88 20.33 -0.89
N VAL A 252 3.89 19.60 -1.39
CA VAL A 252 3.73 19.30 -2.82
C VAL A 252 3.20 20.53 -3.57
N LEU A 253 2.09 21.12 -3.12
CA LEU A 253 1.44 22.26 -3.79
C LEU A 253 2.42 23.42 -4.06
N TYR A 254 3.36 23.67 -3.15
CA TYR A 254 4.35 24.75 -3.27
C TYR A 254 5.73 24.28 -3.75
N GLY A 255 5.88 23.00 -4.10
CA GLY A 255 7.11 22.46 -4.71
C GLY A 255 8.30 22.32 -3.76
N THR A 256 8.06 22.33 -2.45
CA THR A 256 9.07 21.91 -1.45
C THR A 256 9.40 20.44 -1.66
N VAL A 257 8.38 19.63 -1.95
CA VAL A 257 8.50 18.25 -2.40
C VAL A 257 8.04 18.18 -3.86
N ASN A 258 8.89 17.63 -4.72
CA ASN A 258 8.50 17.30 -6.09
C ASN A 258 7.67 16.00 -6.07
N PRO A 259 6.41 16.00 -6.55
CA PRO A 259 5.56 14.82 -6.51
C PRO A 259 6.18 13.68 -7.31
N SER A 260 6.16 12.50 -6.70
CA SER A 260 6.76 11.28 -7.23
C SER A 260 5.94 10.04 -6.90
N GLY A 261 4.76 10.21 -6.29
CA GLY A 261 3.77 9.16 -6.13
C GLY A 261 3.34 8.62 -7.49
N LYS A 262 3.09 7.32 -7.55
CA LYS A 262 2.55 6.63 -8.72
C LYS A 262 1.28 5.91 -8.32
N LEU A 263 0.28 5.89 -9.19
CA LEU A 263 -0.99 5.21 -8.94
C LEU A 263 -0.77 3.71 -8.66
N PRO A 264 -1.17 3.19 -7.49
CA PRO A 264 -1.11 1.77 -7.18
C PRO A 264 -2.33 0.97 -7.69
N TRP A 265 -3.19 1.61 -8.48
CA TRP A 265 -4.38 1.06 -9.14
C TRP A 265 -4.65 1.81 -10.45
N THR A 266 -5.46 1.24 -11.33
CA THR A 266 -5.90 1.89 -12.56
C THR A 266 -7.08 2.82 -12.28
N ILE A 267 -7.15 3.98 -12.95
CA ILE A 267 -8.36 4.81 -13.00
C ILE A 267 -9.05 4.56 -14.35
N GLY A 268 -10.17 3.85 -14.32
CA GLY A 268 -11.05 3.61 -15.46
C GLY A 268 -11.92 4.82 -15.83
N LYS A 269 -12.55 4.77 -17.01
CA LYS A 269 -13.47 5.84 -17.47
C LYS A 269 -14.90 5.57 -17.00
N LYS A 270 -15.24 4.32 -16.73
CA LYS A 270 -16.51 3.89 -16.16
C LYS A 270 -16.29 2.66 -15.27
N ARG A 271 -17.26 2.37 -14.41
CA ARG A 271 -17.19 1.26 -13.45
C ARG A 271 -17.07 -0.10 -14.14
N GLU A 272 -17.70 -0.27 -15.29
CA GLU A 272 -17.67 -1.54 -16.04
C GLU A 272 -16.31 -1.83 -16.67
N ASP A 273 -15.42 -0.84 -16.79
CA ASP A 273 -14.07 -1.04 -17.34
C ASP A 273 -13.20 -1.93 -16.46
N TYR A 274 -13.51 -2.07 -15.17
CA TYR A 274 -12.71 -2.89 -14.24
C TYR A 274 -12.95 -4.39 -14.40
N GLY A 275 -14.06 -4.80 -15.03
CA GLY A 275 -14.40 -6.21 -15.26
C GLY A 275 -14.79 -7.01 -14.01
N THR A 276 -14.56 -6.47 -12.81
CA THR A 276 -14.99 -7.02 -11.51
C THR A 276 -15.90 -6.03 -10.79
N ASP A 277 -16.76 -6.55 -9.91
CA ASP A 277 -17.59 -5.74 -9.03
C ASP A 277 -17.92 -6.50 -7.73
N VAL A 278 -18.32 -5.77 -6.71
CA VAL A 278 -18.82 -6.31 -5.43
C VAL A 278 -20.18 -6.98 -5.64
N MET A 279 -20.39 -8.10 -4.95
CA MET A 279 -21.69 -8.78 -4.90
C MET A 279 -22.58 -8.14 -3.82
N TYR A 280 -23.41 -7.17 -4.21
CA TYR A 280 -24.36 -6.53 -3.29
C TYR A 280 -25.62 -7.34 -3.02
N ILE A 281 -25.98 -8.24 -3.93
CA ILE A 281 -27.18 -9.06 -3.83
C ILE A 281 -26.74 -10.52 -3.75
N PRO A 282 -27.05 -11.24 -2.65
CA PRO A 282 -26.65 -12.62 -2.49
C PRO A 282 -27.38 -13.53 -3.50
N ASP A 283 -26.68 -14.52 -4.04
CA ASP A 283 -27.22 -15.52 -4.96
C ASP A 283 -27.75 -16.79 -4.24
N GLY A 284 -27.60 -16.85 -2.92
CA GLY A 284 -28.10 -17.91 -2.05
C GLY A 284 -27.92 -17.60 -0.56
N PRO A 285 -28.31 -18.53 0.34
CA PRO A 285 -28.11 -18.38 1.80
C PRO A 285 -26.63 -18.26 2.19
N GLU A 286 -25.75 -18.91 1.41
CA GLU A 286 -24.30 -18.75 1.43
C GLU A 286 -23.91 -18.18 0.07
N PRO A 287 -23.62 -16.87 -0.03
CA PRO A 287 -23.28 -16.23 -1.30
C PRO A 287 -22.02 -16.85 -1.89
N ASN A 288 -22.01 -17.08 -3.21
CA ASN A 288 -20.85 -17.67 -3.89
C ASN A 288 -20.16 -16.66 -4.82
N LEU A 289 -18.99 -16.17 -4.41
CA LEU A 289 -18.17 -15.27 -5.22
C LEU A 289 -17.14 -16.06 -6.05
N ASN A 290 -17.46 -16.29 -7.33
CA ASN A 290 -16.57 -16.99 -8.26
C ASN A 290 -15.60 -16.01 -8.95
N PHE A 291 -14.30 -16.16 -8.70
CA PHE A 291 -13.22 -15.34 -9.28
C PHE A 291 -12.88 -15.80 -10.71
N THR A 292 -13.87 -15.71 -11.61
CA THR A 292 -13.76 -16.19 -12.99
C THR A 292 -12.74 -15.42 -13.84
N GLU A 293 -12.43 -14.19 -13.44
CA GLU A 293 -11.41 -13.34 -14.02
C GLU A 293 -9.98 -13.82 -13.76
N GLY A 294 -9.77 -14.68 -12.76
CA GLY A 294 -8.45 -15.22 -12.42
C GLY A 294 -7.42 -14.12 -12.15
N LEU A 295 -6.35 -14.08 -12.96
CA LEU A 295 -5.27 -13.08 -12.82
C LEU A 295 -5.63 -11.71 -13.42
N PHE A 296 -6.73 -11.60 -14.17
CA PHE A 296 -7.09 -10.42 -14.96
C PHE A 296 -7.93 -9.44 -14.14
N ILE A 297 -7.30 -8.82 -13.15
CA ILE A 297 -7.82 -7.71 -12.35
C ILE A 297 -6.99 -6.44 -12.57
N ASP A 298 -7.58 -5.27 -12.33
CA ASP A 298 -6.94 -3.96 -12.48
C ASP A 298 -6.18 -3.85 -13.83
N TYR A 299 -4.95 -3.33 -13.88
CA TYR A 299 -4.23 -3.10 -15.13
C TYR A 299 -4.05 -4.35 -15.98
N ARG A 300 -4.03 -5.55 -15.38
CA ARG A 300 -3.97 -6.83 -16.12
C ARG A 300 -5.26 -7.04 -16.91
N HIS A 301 -6.42 -6.71 -16.33
CA HIS A 301 -7.70 -6.71 -17.03
C HIS A 301 -7.69 -5.69 -18.18
N PHE A 302 -7.33 -4.44 -17.89
CA PHE A 302 -7.35 -3.36 -18.88
C PHE A 302 -6.45 -3.67 -20.08
N ASP A 303 -5.26 -4.22 -19.84
CA ASP A 303 -4.35 -4.66 -20.89
C ASP A 303 -4.92 -5.81 -21.71
N GLN A 304 -5.46 -6.84 -21.04
CA GLN A 304 -6.02 -8.02 -21.70
C GLN A 304 -7.26 -7.71 -22.53
N ALA A 305 -8.12 -6.83 -22.03
CA ALA A 305 -9.36 -6.42 -22.68
C ALA A 305 -9.17 -5.30 -23.72
N GLY A 306 -7.96 -4.76 -23.86
CA GLY A 306 -7.69 -3.64 -24.76
C GLY A 306 -8.41 -2.35 -24.37
N ILE A 307 -8.69 -2.18 -23.07
CA ILE A 307 -9.35 -1.00 -22.52
C ILE A 307 -8.29 0.08 -22.28
N GLU A 308 -8.58 1.29 -22.74
CA GLU A 308 -7.72 2.45 -22.51
C GLU A 308 -8.16 3.17 -21.22
N PRO A 309 -7.34 3.13 -20.15
CA PRO A 309 -7.68 3.78 -18.89
C PRO A 309 -7.74 5.30 -19.04
N ARG A 310 -8.27 5.97 -18.01
CA ARG A 310 -8.10 7.41 -17.84
C ARG A 310 -6.67 7.70 -17.36
N PHE A 311 -6.23 6.99 -16.33
CA PHE A 311 -4.84 6.96 -15.88
C PHE A 311 -4.47 5.51 -15.56
N GLU A 312 -3.38 5.03 -16.13
CA GLU A 312 -2.93 3.66 -15.97
C GLU A 312 -2.27 3.39 -14.60
N PHE A 313 -2.24 2.13 -14.20
CA PHE A 313 -1.41 1.69 -13.07
C PHE A 313 0.04 2.13 -13.23
N GLY A 314 0.62 2.64 -12.14
CA GLY A 314 1.99 3.14 -12.10
C GLY A 314 2.15 4.55 -12.69
N PHE A 315 1.09 5.23 -13.12
CA PHE A 315 1.16 6.61 -13.64
C PHE A 315 1.31 7.64 -12.52
N GLY A 316 2.06 8.72 -12.79
CA GLY A 316 2.20 9.87 -11.91
C GLY A 316 3.22 10.86 -12.47
N MET A 317 2.82 12.13 -12.58
CA MET A 317 3.63 13.22 -13.09
C MET A 317 4.60 13.76 -12.02
N SER A 318 5.61 14.50 -12.47
CA SER A 318 6.59 15.21 -11.65
C SER A 318 6.70 16.67 -12.11
N TYR A 319 7.27 17.55 -11.28
CA TYR A 319 7.67 18.91 -11.70
C TYR A 319 8.92 18.91 -12.61
N THR A 320 9.59 17.77 -12.74
CA THR A 320 10.69 17.57 -13.68
C THR A 320 10.36 16.47 -14.69
N THR A 321 11.24 16.26 -15.67
CA THR A 321 11.10 15.22 -16.70
C THR A 321 12.26 14.24 -16.63
N PHE A 322 11.98 12.97 -16.88
CA PHE A 322 12.99 11.92 -16.89
C PHE A 322 13.07 11.26 -18.26
N SER A 323 14.27 10.82 -18.68
CA SER A 323 14.47 9.97 -19.85
C SER A 323 15.12 8.65 -19.46
N TYR A 324 14.85 7.60 -20.22
CA TYR A 324 15.28 6.24 -19.93
C TYR A 324 16.18 5.76 -21.07
N SER A 325 17.32 5.16 -20.74
CA SER A 325 18.26 4.65 -21.74
C SER A 325 19.04 3.43 -21.23
N SER A 326 19.86 2.86 -22.11
CA SER A 326 20.90 1.89 -21.73
C SER A 326 20.37 0.64 -21.01
N LEU A 327 19.24 0.08 -21.46
CA LEU A 327 18.72 -1.18 -20.92
C LEU A 327 19.76 -2.30 -21.06
N ARG A 328 20.02 -3.00 -19.96
CA ARG A 328 20.89 -4.18 -19.91
C ARG A 328 20.17 -5.29 -19.17
N VAL A 329 20.29 -6.51 -19.70
CA VAL A 329 19.79 -7.73 -19.07
C VAL A 329 20.97 -8.68 -18.95
N ALA A 330 21.45 -8.87 -17.72
CA ALA A 330 22.60 -9.71 -17.43
C ALA A 330 22.18 -10.97 -16.69
N ALA A 331 22.59 -12.15 -17.18
CA ALA A 331 22.43 -13.39 -16.45
C ALA A 331 23.37 -13.39 -15.22
N VAL A 332 22.88 -13.88 -14.09
CA VAL A 332 23.69 -14.13 -12.91
C VAL A 332 24.28 -15.54 -13.03
N ASP A 333 25.58 -15.68 -12.82
CA ASP A 333 26.24 -16.98 -12.82
C ASP A 333 25.89 -17.69 -11.51
N VAL A 334 24.93 -18.62 -11.57
CA VAL A 334 24.43 -19.39 -10.41
C VAL A 334 25.39 -20.56 -10.08
N SER A 335 26.63 -20.56 -10.60
CA SER A 335 27.57 -21.67 -10.41
C SER A 335 28.14 -21.83 -9.00
N ASP A 336 27.71 -21.02 -8.02
CA ASP A 336 28.20 -21.10 -6.63
C ASP A 336 27.14 -20.76 -5.57
N THR A 337 25.93 -21.29 -5.70
CA THR A 337 25.06 -21.47 -4.52
C THR A 337 25.11 -22.93 -4.09
N SER A 338 25.85 -23.21 -3.02
CA SER A 338 25.84 -24.47 -2.29
C SER A 338 24.50 -24.68 -1.55
N VAL A 339 23.40 -24.70 -2.30
CA VAL A 339 22.05 -24.93 -1.80
C VAL A 339 21.53 -26.16 -2.52
N GLY A 340 21.10 -27.15 -1.75
CA GLY A 340 20.88 -28.52 -2.19
C GLY A 340 20.05 -28.65 -3.47
N ASN A 341 20.28 -29.76 -4.18
CA ASN A 341 19.46 -30.24 -5.29
C ASN A 341 18.02 -30.57 -4.84
N ASP A 342 17.28 -29.57 -4.37
CA ASP A 342 15.83 -29.60 -4.24
C ASP A 342 15.22 -29.19 -5.59
N GLU A 343 15.65 -29.87 -6.67
CA GLU A 343 14.67 -30.13 -7.73
C GLU A 343 13.51 -30.88 -7.07
N PRO A 344 12.25 -30.60 -7.44
CA PRO A 344 11.11 -31.39 -7.00
C PRO A 344 11.20 -32.78 -7.64
N THR A 345 12.13 -33.61 -7.17
CA THR A 345 12.15 -35.03 -7.46
C THR A 345 10.98 -35.63 -6.70
N HIS A 346 9.80 -35.64 -7.34
CA HIS A 346 8.59 -36.32 -6.90
C HIS A 346 8.72 -37.86 -6.88
N THR A 347 9.92 -38.40 -6.60
CA THR A 347 10.18 -39.84 -6.59
C THR A 347 10.72 -40.28 -5.25
N LYS A 348 9.85 -40.23 -4.25
CA LYS A 348 9.52 -41.31 -3.30
C LYS A 348 8.70 -40.70 -2.17
N HIS A 349 7.65 -41.42 -1.76
CA HIS A 349 6.96 -41.16 -0.51
C HIS A 349 7.94 -41.41 0.64
N HIS A 350 8.70 -40.37 0.99
CA HIS A 350 9.63 -40.41 2.09
C HIS A 350 8.89 -39.97 3.35
N GLN A 351 9.09 -40.75 4.41
CA GLN A 351 8.39 -40.62 5.69
C GLN A 351 9.38 -40.17 6.75
N THR A 352 9.00 -39.22 7.61
CA THR A 352 9.68 -39.03 8.89
C THR A 352 8.70 -38.94 10.06
N THR A 353 9.16 -39.49 11.18
CA THR A 353 8.49 -39.49 12.48
C THR A 353 9.35 -38.68 13.44
N VAL A 354 9.28 -37.34 13.40
CA VAL A 354 9.80 -36.54 14.52
C VAL A 354 8.68 -36.44 15.54
N ARG A 355 8.70 -37.34 16.53
CA ARG A 355 7.83 -37.23 17.70
C ARG A 355 8.25 -35.97 18.44
N PRO A 356 7.41 -34.93 18.57
CA PRO A 356 7.78 -33.75 19.33
C PRO A 356 8.02 -34.17 20.79
N THR A 357 9.28 -34.17 21.20
CA THR A 357 9.76 -34.52 22.55
C THR A 357 9.32 -33.52 23.62
N VAL A 358 8.74 -32.39 23.21
CA VAL A 358 8.36 -31.27 24.09
C VAL A 358 7.01 -31.50 24.79
N CYS A 359 6.16 -32.38 24.25
CA CYS A 359 4.98 -32.84 24.98
C CYS A 359 5.35 -34.12 25.74
N PRO A 360 5.31 -34.15 27.09
CA PRO A 360 5.51 -35.39 27.82
C PRO A 360 4.54 -36.44 27.28
N HIS A 361 5.07 -37.63 27.03
CA HIS A 361 4.33 -38.75 26.45
C HIS A 361 2.95 -38.92 27.08
N ARG A 362 1.94 -39.31 26.27
CA ARG A 362 0.64 -39.86 26.70
C ARG A 362 0.76 -41.16 27.53
N THR A 363 1.82 -41.33 28.30
CA THR A 363 2.04 -42.49 29.18
C THR A 363 1.45 -42.26 30.56
N ALA A 364 1.05 -41.04 30.91
CA ALA A 364 0.19 -40.77 32.06
C ALA A 364 -1.27 -40.68 31.59
N GLN A 365 -2.18 -41.44 32.20
CA GLN A 365 -3.61 -41.14 32.10
C GLN A 365 -3.82 -39.69 32.51
N LEU A 366 -4.41 -38.88 31.64
CA LEU A 366 -4.81 -37.52 31.98
C LEU A 366 -5.79 -37.60 33.15
N ASN A 367 -5.38 -37.11 34.31
CA ASN A 367 -6.22 -37.07 35.48
C ASN A 367 -7.11 -35.83 35.40
N ALA A 368 -8.43 -36.01 35.29
CA ALA A 368 -9.40 -34.91 35.21
C ALA A 368 -9.22 -33.89 36.35
N SER A 369 -8.86 -34.36 37.56
CA SER A 369 -8.68 -33.50 38.73
C SER A 369 -7.52 -32.50 38.57
N ALA A 370 -6.55 -32.76 37.68
CA ALA A 370 -5.45 -31.84 37.38
C ALA A 370 -5.87 -30.67 36.48
N TYR A 371 -7.04 -30.77 35.83
CA TYR A 371 -7.58 -29.78 34.91
C TYR A 371 -8.86 -29.13 35.42
N THR A 372 -9.34 -29.53 36.60
CA THR A 372 -10.54 -28.96 37.21
C THR A 372 -10.31 -27.53 37.68
N PHE A 373 -11.31 -26.67 37.53
CA PHE A 373 -11.27 -25.28 37.98
C PHE A 373 -10.85 -25.19 39.46
N PRO A 374 -9.73 -24.52 39.79
CA PRO A 374 -9.20 -24.52 41.15
C PRO A 374 -10.20 -23.97 42.17
N SER A 375 -10.21 -24.52 43.38
CA SER A 375 -11.03 -23.98 44.47
C SER A 375 -10.47 -22.69 45.07
N THR A 376 -9.23 -22.34 44.73
CA THR A 376 -8.47 -21.21 45.27
C THR A 376 -8.68 -19.90 44.53
N ILE A 377 -9.34 -19.92 43.36
CA ILE A 377 -9.67 -18.72 42.58
C ILE A 377 -11.17 -18.67 42.32
N SER A 378 -11.70 -17.48 42.15
CA SER A 378 -13.07 -17.24 41.68
C SER A 378 -13.08 -17.16 40.15
N SER A 379 -14.18 -17.58 39.53
CA SER A 379 -14.39 -17.38 38.08
C SER A 379 -14.90 -15.98 37.82
N ILE A 380 -14.31 -15.29 36.86
CA ILE A 380 -14.82 -14.03 36.31
C ILE A 380 -15.87 -14.36 35.24
N SER A 381 -16.99 -13.63 35.24
CA SER A 381 -18.04 -13.81 34.22
C SER A 381 -17.47 -13.64 32.81
N ASP A 382 -17.89 -14.51 31.88
CA ASP A 382 -17.53 -14.48 30.45
C ASP A 382 -16.03 -14.62 30.13
N TYR A 383 -15.18 -14.82 31.15
CA TYR A 383 -13.77 -15.11 30.95
C TYR A 383 -13.57 -16.55 30.50
N ILE A 384 -12.78 -16.75 29.44
CA ILE A 384 -12.50 -18.08 28.88
C ILE A 384 -11.33 -18.71 29.62
N TYR A 385 -11.61 -19.75 30.40
CA TYR A 385 -10.60 -20.51 31.14
C TYR A 385 -10.25 -21.84 30.46
N PRO A 386 -9.01 -22.35 30.65
CA PRO A 386 -8.62 -23.67 30.16
C PRO A 386 -9.09 -24.84 31.06
N TYR A 387 -9.84 -24.56 32.12
CA TYR A 387 -10.22 -25.54 33.14
C TYR A 387 -11.55 -26.24 32.83
N LEU A 388 -11.65 -27.49 33.26
CA LEU A 388 -12.91 -28.20 33.34
C LEU A 388 -13.77 -27.65 34.49
N PRO A 389 -15.12 -27.66 34.35
CA PRO A 389 -16.02 -27.41 35.47
C PRO A 389 -15.71 -28.35 36.65
N ARG A 390 -16.05 -27.94 37.88
CA ARG A 390 -15.75 -28.73 39.10
C ARG A 390 -16.28 -30.18 39.09
N ASN A 391 -17.37 -30.43 38.36
CA ASN A 391 -17.95 -31.77 38.19
C ASN A 391 -17.82 -32.28 36.74
N GLY A 392 -16.91 -31.69 35.95
CA GLY A 392 -16.68 -32.06 34.56
C GLY A 392 -15.99 -33.40 34.45
N THR A 393 -16.49 -34.26 33.56
CA THR A 393 -15.82 -35.50 33.18
C THR A 393 -15.01 -35.27 31.90
N LEU A 394 -13.83 -35.86 31.80
CA LEU A 394 -13.10 -35.92 30.54
C LEU A 394 -13.89 -36.78 29.54
N THR A 395 -14.45 -36.15 28.51
CA THR A 395 -15.01 -36.86 27.36
C THR A 395 -14.03 -36.77 26.20
N THR A 396 -13.65 -37.91 25.64
CA THR A 396 -12.99 -37.93 24.34
C THR A 396 -14.06 -37.66 23.29
N GLY A 397 -14.03 -36.49 22.65
CA GLY A 397 -14.87 -36.22 21.48
C GLY A 397 -14.65 -37.27 20.38
N PRO A 398 -15.56 -37.38 19.40
CA PRO A 398 -15.29 -38.20 18.22
C PRO A 398 -13.92 -37.80 17.68
N ALA A 399 -13.12 -38.76 17.22
CA ALA A 399 -11.88 -38.45 16.55
C ALA A 399 -12.24 -37.51 15.39
N TYR A 400 -11.89 -36.22 15.52
CA TYR A 400 -11.83 -35.33 14.36
C TYR A 400 -11.11 -36.11 13.27
N PRO A 401 -11.59 -36.11 12.01
CA PRO A 401 -10.92 -36.84 10.93
C PRO A 401 -9.44 -36.52 11.04
N SER A 402 -8.68 -37.51 11.52
CA SER A 402 -7.28 -37.33 11.74
C SER A 402 -6.71 -37.39 10.34
N ALA A 403 -6.62 -36.24 9.70
CA ALA A 403 -5.67 -36.04 8.64
C ALA A 403 -4.30 -36.24 9.29
N SER A 404 -3.90 -37.49 9.47
CA SER A 404 -2.53 -37.89 9.70
C SER A 404 -1.79 -37.72 8.38
N VAL A 405 -1.82 -36.50 7.84
CA VAL A 405 -0.96 -36.08 6.76
C VAL A 405 0.33 -35.66 7.45
N TYR A 406 1.17 -36.67 7.66
CA TYR A 406 2.57 -36.48 8.00
C TYR A 406 3.24 -35.90 6.76
N ALA A 407 3.28 -34.58 6.65
CA ALA A 407 4.12 -33.92 5.66
C ALA A 407 5.55 -33.89 6.20
N GLU A 408 6.53 -34.20 5.34
CA GLU A 408 7.93 -33.97 5.65
C GLU A 408 8.15 -32.50 5.97
N ARG A 409 9.07 -32.20 6.90
CA ARG A 409 9.77 -30.92 6.83
C ARG A 409 10.67 -31.04 5.60
N SER A 410 10.13 -30.71 4.42
CA SER A 410 11.02 -30.22 3.38
C SER A 410 11.80 -29.07 4.01
N GLU A 411 13.12 -29.03 3.81
CA GLU A 411 13.90 -27.84 4.12
C GLU A 411 13.54 -26.68 3.17
N THR A 412 12.33 -26.66 2.62
CA THR A 412 11.77 -25.51 1.92
C THR A 412 11.89 -24.31 2.86
N PRO A 413 12.68 -23.30 2.47
CA PRO A 413 12.73 -22.05 3.19
C PRO A 413 11.34 -21.45 3.36
N ALA A 414 11.22 -20.54 4.31
CA ALA A 414 10.00 -19.74 4.43
C ALA A 414 9.70 -19.08 3.08
N GLY A 415 8.49 -19.30 2.55
CA GLY A 415 8.04 -18.74 1.27
C GLY A 415 8.08 -19.68 0.07
N GLY A 416 8.59 -20.91 0.18
CA GLY A 416 8.57 -21.91 -0.91
C GLY A 416 9.94 -22.57 -1.12
N ALA A 417 10.09 -23.34 -2.20
CA ALA A 417 11.37 -23.99 -2.53
C ALA A 417 12.50 -22.94 -2.64
N SER A 418 13.68 -23.26 -2.10
CA SER A 418 14.84 -22.35 -2.04
C SER A 418 15.21 -21.81 -3.42
N VAL A 419 15.18 -22.70 -4.41
CA VAL A 419 15.51 -22.43 -5.80
C VAL A 419 14.65 -21.32 -6.46
N LEU A 420 13.46 -21.06 -5.91
CA LEU A 420 12.59 -19.97 -6.38
C LEU A 420 13.18 -18.59 -6.08
N TRP A 421 14.04 -18.51 -5.07
CA TRP A 421 14.61 -17.29 -4.55
C TRP A 421 15.99 -16.96 -5.10
N ASP A 422 16.57 -17.88 -5.89
CA ASP A 422 17.81 -17.69 -6.64
C ASP A 422 17.69 -16.49 -7.57
N ASP A 423 18.66 -15.58 -7.46
CA ASP A 423 18.81 -14.48 -8.40
C ASP A 423 19.36 -15.03 -9.72
N ILE A 424 18.64 -14.80 -10.81
CA ILE A 424 18.95 -15.38 -12.12
C ILE A 424 19.26 -14.33 -13.18
N PHE A 425 18.71 -13.12 -13.04
CA PHE A 425 19.04 -11.98 -13.90
C PHE A 425 19.09 -10.70 -13.09
N VAL A 426 19.93 -9.77 -13.55
CA VAL A 426 19.87 -8.36 -13.16
C VAL A 426 19.50 -7.56 -14.41
N VAL A 427 18.41 -6.82 -14.32
CA VAL A 427 18.01 -5.84 -15.33
C VAL A 427 18.46 -4.47 -14.83
N SER A 428 19.22 -3.72 -15.63
CA SER A 428 19.58 -2.34 -15.29
C SER A 428 19.23 -1.36 -16.41
N ALA A 429 19.02 -0.10 -16.04
CA ALA A 429 18.77 1.00 -16.96
C ALA A 429 19.31 2.31 -16.39
N THR A 430 19.59 3.27 -17.27
CA THR A 430 19.98 4.64 -16.87
C THR A 430 18.76 5.55 -16.94
N ILE A 431 18.50 6.26 -15.84
CA ILE A 431 17.45 7.26 -15.71
C ILE A 431 18.12 8.63 -15.62
N SER A 432 17.79 9.53 -16.54
CA SER A 432 18.33 10.89 -16.58
C SER A 432 17.26 11.89 -16.22
N ASN A 433 17.53 12.80 -15.27
CA ASN A 433 16.66 13.95 -15.03
C ASN A 433 16.98 15.02 -16.09
N THR A 434 16.08 15.18 -17.05
CA THR A 434 16.22 16.09 -18.19
C THR A 434 15.57 17.45 -17.97
N GLY A 435 14.89 17.65 -16.83
CA GLY A 435 14.25 18.90 -16.50
C GLY A 435 15.16 19.86 -15.73
N LYS A 436 14.55 20.85 -15.06
CA LYS A 436 15.25 21.99 -14.44
C LYS A 436 15.32 21.92 -12.91
N THR A 437 14.63 20.97 -12.30
CA THR A 437 14.56 20.80 -10.85
C THR A 437 14.90 19.36 -10.51
N ALA A 438 15.45 19.13 -9.32
CA ALA A 438 15.60 17.79 -8.80
C ALA A 438 14.23 17.12 -8.61
N GLY A 439 14.23 15.80 -8.59
CA GLY A 439 13.01 15.01 -8.37
C GLY A 439 13.32 13.54 -8.20
N GLN A 440 12.32 12.78 -7.79
CA GLN A 440 12.38 11.33 -7.75
C GLN A 440 11.62 10.72 -8.92
N GLU A 441 12.19 9.70 -9.52
CA GLU A 441 11.51 8.85 -10.50
C GLU A 441 11.34 7.44 -9.92
N ALA A 442 10.16 6.86 -10.13
CA ALA A 442 9.88 5.47 -9.79
C ALA A 442 9.90 4.63 -11.07
N ALA A 443 11.10 4.17 -11.45
CA ALA A 443 11.27 3.30 -12.60
C ALA A 443 10.69 1.91 -12.32
N GLN A 444 9.90 1.38 -13.27
CA GLN A 444 9.14 0.15 -13.10
C GLN A 444 9.59 -0.91 -14.11
N LEU A 445 9.80 -2.14 -13.63
CA LEU A 445 10.12 -3.31 -14.43
C LEU A 445 8.89 -4.22 -14.58
N TYR A 446 8.50 -4.46 -15.83
CA TYR A 446 7.44 -5.38 -16.21
C TYR A 446 7.98 -6.54 -17.05
N LEU A 447 7.41 -7.73 -16.83
CA LEU A 447 7.69 -8.92 -17.64
C LEU A 447 6.46 -9.39 -18.42
N SER A 448 6.66 -9.87 -19.64
CA SER A 448 5.66 -10.62 -20.41
C SER A 448 6.07 -12.09 -20.47
N LEU A 449 5.34 -12.94 -19.76
CA LEU A 449 5.71 -14.36 -19.57
C LEU A 449 5.14 -15.29 -20.66
N GLY A 450 4.10 -14.85 -21.40
CA GLY A 450 3.39 -15.71 -22.36
C GLY A 450 2.51 -16.76 -21.68
N HIS A 451 2.21 -17.86 -22.37
CA HIS A 451 1.52 -19.03 -21.80
C HIS A 451 0.17 -18.78 -21.11
N GLY A 452 -0.59 -17.79 -21.57
CA GLY A 452 -1.89 -17.42 -21.00
C GLY A 452 -1.83 -16.48 -19.79
N GLU A 453 -0.62 -16.06 -19.39
CA GLU A 453 -0.40 -15.04 -18.38
C GLU A 453 -0.82 -13.63 -18.87
N PRO A 454 -1.02 -12.67 -17.94
CA PRO A 454 -1.23 -11.27 -18.28
C PRO A 454 -0.19 -10.72 -19.26
N VAL A 455 -0.64 -9.83 -20.16
CA VAL A 455 0.17 -9.18 -21.21
C VAL A 455 1.52 -8.70 -20.68
N ARG A 456 1.50 -8.11 -19.48
CA ARG A 456 2.67 -7.70 -18.72
C ARG A 456 2.38 -7.76 -17.22
N GLN A 457 3.40 -7.98 -16.41
CA GLN A 457 3.28 -8.02 -14.95
C GLN A 457 4.43 -7.29 -14.27
N LEU A 458 4.12 -6.44 -13.29
CA LEU A 458 5.15 -5.78 -12.48
C LEU A 458 5.98 -6.85 -11.74
N ARG A 459 7.31 -6.68 -11.73
CA ARG A 459 8.24 -7.51 -10.96
C ARG A 459 9.19 -6.72 -10.08
N GLY A 460 9.43 -5.45 -10.40
CA GLY A 460 10.23 -4.58 -9.56
C GLY A 460 9.95 -3.12 -9.83
N PHE A 461 10.27 -2.28 -8.87
CA PHE A 461 10.33 -0.84 -9.04
C PHE A 461 11.49 -0.29 -8.22
N ASN A 462 12.05 0.84 -8.63
CA ASN A 462 13.14 1.52 -7.95
C ASN A 462 12.85 3.02 -7.96
N LYS A 463 12.75 3.62 -6.77
CA LYS A 463 12.46 5.05 -6.61
C LYS A 463 13.76 5.77 -6.26
N THR A 464 14.24 6.60 -7.18
CA THR A 464 15.57 7.22 -7.08
C THR A 464 15.48 8.73 -7.18
N TYR A 465 16.14 9.44 -6.26
CA TYR A 465 16.33 10.88 -6.33
C TYR A 465 17.42 11.23 -7.34
N ILE A 466 17.15 12.17 -8.24
CA ILE A 466 18.08 12.56 -9.30
C ILE A 466 18.07 14.09 -9.42
N GLU A 467 19.24 14.68 -9.24
CA GLU A 467 19.49 16.11 -9.45
C GLU A 467 19.24 16.53 -10.91
N ALA A 468 18.92 17.80 -11.14
CA ALA A 468 18.66 18.29 -12.49
C ALA A 468 19.89 18.11 -13.41
N GLY A 469 19.69 17.50 -14.58
CA GLY A 469 20.75 17.20 -15.55
C GLY A 469 21.69 16.06 -15.15
N GLN A 470 21.41 15.33 -14.07
CA GLN A 470 22.17 14.16 -13.66
C GLN A 470 21.51 12.84 -14.09
N ASP A 471 22.31 11.79 -14.07
CA ASP A 471 21.92 10.41 -14.37
C ASP A 471 21.99 9.55 -13.09
N ALA A 472 21.14 8.55 -13.01
CA ALA A 472 21.23 7.47 -12.04
C ALA A 472 21.06 6.12 -12.73
N GLU A 473 21.81 5.11 -12.29
CA GLU A 473 21.56 3.72 -12.67
C GLU A 473 20.54 3.11 -11.72
N VAL A 474 19.52 2.45 -12.28
CA VAL A 474 18.58 1.62 -11.54
C VAL A 474 18.80 0.16 -11.90
N SER A 475 18.69 -0.72 -10.91
CA SER A 475 18.80 -2.16 -11.09
C SER A 475 17.63 -2.89 -10.45
N PHE A 476 17.26 -4.01 -11.07
CA PHE A 476 16.20 -4.91 -10.66
C PHE A 476 16.73 -6.34 -10.72
N THR A 477 16.72 -7.01 -9.58
CA THR A 477 17.14 -8.40 -9.49
C THR A 477 15.93 -9.30 -9.69
N LEU A 478 15.95 -10.13 -10.74
CA LEU A 478 14.92 -11.11 -11.03
C LEU A 478 15.28 -12.46 -10.42
N LYS A 479 14.34 -13.00 -9.65
CA LYS A 479 14.42 -14.32 -9.05
C LYS A 479 13.83 -15.36 -9.99
N ARG A 480 14.16 -16.64 -9.79
CA ARG A 480 13.54 -17.74 -10.57
C ARG A 480 12.02 -17.70 -10.52
N ARG A 481 11.45 -17.39 -9.35
CA ARG A 481 10.01 -17.20 -9.17
C ARG A 481 9.41 -16.16 -10.12
N ASP A 482 10.14 -15.09 -10.40
CA ASP A 482 9.63 -13.97 -11.22
C ASP A 482 9.41 -14.38 -12.68
N LEU A 483 10.14 -15.41 -13.14
CA LEU A 483 10.03 -16.04 -14.45
C LEU A 483 9.22 -17.34 -14.43
N SER A 484 8.49 -17.62 -13.35
CA SER A 484 7.75 -18.87 -13.21
C SER A 484 6.23 -18.66 -13.20
N ILE A 485 5.50 -19.69 -13.62
CA ILE A 485 4.04 -19.80 -13.48
C ILE A 485 3.69 -20.99 -12.59
N TRP A 486 2.52 -20.95 -11.95
CA TRP A 486 2.04 -22.08 -11.16
C TRP A 486 1.33 -23.11 -12.05
N ASP A 487 1.93 -24.29 -12.21
CA ASP A 487 1.32 -25.39 -12.95
C ASP A 487 0.50 -26.28 -12.01
N SER A 488 -0.83 -26.22 -12.14
CA SER A 488 -1.75 -26.94 -11.26
C SER A 488 -1.65 -28.47 -11.38
N PRO A 489 -1.47 -29.09 -12.56
CA PRO A 489 -1.24 -30.53 -12.67
C PRO A 489 0.00 -31.03 -11.92
N SER A 490 1.14 -30.34 -12.02
CA SER A 490 2.37 -30.71 -11.30
C SER A 490 2.43 -30.18 -9.86
N GLN A 491 1.57 -29.22 -9.50
CA GLN A 491 1.59 -28.53 -8.20
C GLN A 491 2.95 -27.87 -7.92
N ALA A 492 3.54 -27.25 -8.94
CA ALA A 492 4.86 -26.64 -8.86
C ALA A 492 4.93 -25.32 -9.63
N TRP A 493 5.93 -24.51 -9.26
CA TRP A 493 6.36 -23.38 -10.05
C TRP A 493 7.25 -23.86 -11.19
N VAL A 494 6.90 -23.50 -12.42
CA VAL A 494 7.62 -23.88 -13.63
C VAL A 494 8.17 -22.63 -14.30
N ASP A 495 9.47 -22.58 -14.56
CA ASP A 495 10.11 -21.48 -15.28
C ASP A 495 9.62 -21.47 -16.73
N VAL A 496 9.01 -20.37 -17.16
CA VAL A 496 8.36 -20.29 -18.48
C VAL A 496 9.36 -20.41 -19.64
N ARG A 497 10.65 -20.19 -19.37
CA ARG A 497 11.70 -20.36 -20.38
C ARG A 497 11.89 -21.82 -20.77
N GLU A 498 11.56 -22.77 -19.89
CA GLU A 498 11.59 -24.21 -20.18
C GLU A 498 10.41 -24.64 -21.06
N LEU A 499 9.31 -23.89 -21.00
CA LEU A 499 8.11 -24.11 -21.83
C LEU A 499 8.26 -23.55 -23.24
N GLY A 500 9.36 -22.83 -23.50
CA GLY A 500 9.67 -22.19 -24.77
C GLY A 500 9.08 -20.78 -24.90
N GLY A 501 9.68 -19.98 -25.78
CA GLY A 501 9.35 -18.57 -25.95
C GLY A 501 10.21 -17.65 -25.08
N ASP A 502 10.54 -16.48 -25.63
CA ASP A 502 11.31 -15.47 -24.91
C ASP A 502 10.42 -14.73 -23.92
N VAL A 503 10.96 -14.41 -22.75
CA VAL A 503 10.28 -13.52 -21.79
C VAL A 503 10.55 -12.08 -22.19
N GLY A 504 9.50 -11.31 -22.43
CA GLY A 504 9.62 -9.87 -22.71
C GLY A 504 10.00 -9.10 -21.44
N VAL A 505 10.97 -8.19 -21.54
CA VAL A 505 11.44 -7.32 -20.46
C VAL A 505 11.14 -5.87 -20.82
N PHE A 506 10.46 -5.14 -19.93
CA PHE A 506 10.10 -3.74 -20.18
C PHE A 506 10.41 -2.86 -18.98
N VAL A 507 11.08 -1.73 -19.21
CA VAL A 507 11.33 -0.72 -18.18
C VAL A 507 10.68 0.59 -18.59
N GLY A 508 9.91 1.19 -17.69
CA GLY A 508 9.10 2.36 -17.99
C GLY A 508 8.80 3.25 -16.78
N ALA A 509 8.05 4.31 -17.04
CA ALA A 509 7.56 5.25 -16.03
C ALA A 509 6.17 4.86 -15.49
N SER A 510 5.44 4.00 -16.22
CA SER A 510 4.13 3.42 -15.85
C SER A 510 3.92 2.09 -16.59
N SER A 511 2.78 1.42 -16.35
CA SER A 511 2.41 0.19 -17.07
C SER A 511 2.18 0.37 -18.57
N ARG A 512 1.83 1.57 -19.03
CA ARG A 512 1.60 1.91 -20.45
C ARG A 512 2.75 2.72 -21.07
N GLU A 513 3.54 3.43 -20.27
CA GLU A 513 4.71 4.18 -20.73
C GLU A 513 6.02 3.38 -20.60
N LEU A 514 6.11 2.31 -21.40
CA LEU A 514 7.26 1.39 -21.45
C LEU A 514 8.32 1.88 -22.44
N ARG A 515 9.27 2.66 -21.93
CA ARG A 515 10.26 3.38 -22.75
C ARG A 515 11.40 2.48 -23.25
N LEU A 516 11.71 1.42 -22.52
CA LEU A 516 12.75 0.45 -22.85
C LEU A 516 12.17 -0.95 -22.94
N ASN A 517 12.63 -1.72 -23.93
CA ASN A 517 12.22 -3.10 -24.16
C ASN A 517 13.45 -3.97 -24.45
N GLY A 518 13.37 -5.23 -24.03
CA GLY A 518 14.35 -6.28 -24.27
C GLY A 518 13.72 -7.65 -24.07
N SER A 519 14.53 -8.70 -24.04
CA SER A 519 14.04 -10.05 -23.78
C SER A 519 15.05 -10.89 -23.02
N ILE A 520 14.54 -11.91 -22.33
CA ILE A 520 15.30 -13.02 -21.79
C ILE A 520 14.99 -14.24 -22.67
N PRO A 521 16.00 -14.89 -23.27
CA PRO A 521 15.76 -15.98 -24.20
C PRO A 521 15.20 -17.23 -23.51
N ALA A 522 14.42 -18.00 -24.26
CA ALA A 522 14.00 -19.35 -23.85
C ALA A 522 15.21 -20.26 -23.52
N MET A 523 15.02 -21.22 -22.61
CA MET A 523 16.03 -22.25 -22.36
C MET A 523 15.96 -23.29 -23.48
N GLY A 524 16.96 -23.25 -24.37
CA GLY A 524 17.03 -24.17 -25.50
C GLY A 524 17.18 -25.63 -25.06
N ASN A 525 16.47 -26.53 -25.74
CA ASN A 525 16.68 -27.97 -25.61
C ASN A 525 18.08 -28.33 -26.17
N GLY A 526 19.10 -28.30 -25.31
CA GLY A 526 20.44 -28.87 -25.53
C GLY A 526 21.26 -28.33 -26.71
N GLY A 527 22.21 -27.44 -26.44
CA GLY A 527 23.30 -27.13 -27.38
C GLY A 527 24.26 -26.07 -26.85
N ASN A 528 25.46 -26.49 -26.44
CA ASN A 528 26.60 -25.65 -26.07
C ASN A 528 26.72 -24.39 -26.95
N GLY A 529 26.54 -23.21 -26.36
CA GLY A 529 26.66 -21.95 -27.10
C GLY A 529 26.50 -20.71 -26.21
N HIS A 530 27.52 -20.42 -25.40
CA HIS A 530 27.76 -19.06 -24.91
C HIS A 530 27.81 -18.10 -26.11
N LYS A 531 26.75 -17.33 -26.32
CA LYS A 531 26.76 -16.12 -27.16
C LYS A 531 25.97 -15.03 -26.44
N GLY A 532 26.71 -14.20 -25.70
CA GLY A 532 26.22 -12.88 -25.32
C GLY A 532 25.90 -12.10 -26.59
N VAL A 533 24.74 -11.45 -26.61
CA VAL A 533 24.39 -10.49 -27.65
C VAL A 533 25.09 -9.19 -27.29
N THR A 534 26.15 -8.87 -28.02
CA THR A 534 26.95 -7.66 -27.94
C THR A 534 26.33 -6.53 -28.77
N GLY A 535 26.15 -5.36 -28.15
CA GLY A 535 26.29 -4.07 -28.81
C GLY A 535 27.60 -3.43 -28.34
N ASP A 536 28.54 -3.21 -29.26
CA ASP A 536 29.88 -2.64 -29.07
C ASP A 536 29.82 -1.20 -28.45
N GLN A 537 30.77 -0.62 -27.68
CA GLN A 537 32.20 -0.86 -27.45
C GLN A 537 32.63 -0.56 -25.98
N GLU A 538 33.62 -1.36 -25.54
CA GLU A 538 34.74 -1.12 -24.59
C GLU A 538 34.55 -0.45 -23.22
N GLY A 539 34.71 -1.28 -22.18
CA GLY A 539 34.95 -0.89 -20.79
C GLY A 539 34.83 -2.09 -19.85
N SER A 540 35.78 -3.03 -19.90
CA SER A 540 35.84 -4.20 -19.01
C SER A 540 36.08 -3.76 -17.56
N GLY A 541 35.00 -3.61 -16.80
CA GLY A 541 35.01 -3.40 -15.35
C GLY A 541 34.39 -4.61 -14.66
N ARG A 542 35.21 -5.37 -13.93
CA ARG A 542 34.79 -6.47 -13.06
C ARG A 542 34.04 -5.88 -11.87
N LEU A 543 32.70 -5.93 -11.87
CA LEU A 543 31.90 -5.52 -10.71
C LEU A 543 31.92 -6.64 -9.66
N THR A 544 32.67 -6.40 -8.60
CA THR A 544 32.57 -7.14 -7.35
C THR A 544 31.22 -6.86 -6.72
N THR A 545 30.54 -7.92 -6.27
CA THR A 545 29.33 -7.88 -5.46
C THR A 545 29.52 -6.91 -4.30
N ALA A 546 28.87 -5.75 -4.37
CA ALA A 546 28.72 -4.89 -3.21
C ALA A 546 27.82 -5.63 -2.22
N GLU A 547 28.27 -5.68 -0.97
CA GLU A 547 27.56 -6.30 0.14
C GLU A 547 26.12 -5.80 0.19
N SER A 548 25.18 -6.74 0.33
CA SER A 548 23.80 -6.44 0.68
C SER A 548 23.82 -5.77 2.06
N THR A 549 23.62 -4.45 2.07
CA THR A 549 23.44 -3.72 3.33
C THR A 549 22.19 -4.23 4.03
N PRO A 550 22.29 -4.60 5.31
CA PRO A 550 21.17 -5.06 6.11
C PRO A 550 20.31 -3.86 6.55
N PHE A 551 19.01 -4.07 6.67
CA PHE A 551 18.01 -3.20 7.33
C PHE A 551 18.02 -1.70 6.96
N VAL A 552 17.01 -1.27 6.19
CA VAL A 552 16.67 0.14 6.01
C VAL A 552 16.06 0.67 7.32
N THR A 553 16.89 1.20 8.22
CA THR A 553 16.45 2.03 9.35
C THR A 553 16.67 3.53 9.12
N GLN A 554 16.98 3.95 7.89
CA GLN A 554 16.89 5.35 7.48
C GLN A 554 16.18 5.45 6.13
N LEU A 555 14.96 6.00 6.15
CA LEU A 555 14.27 6.51 4.96
C LEU A 555 14.98 7.79 4.48
N SER A 556 16.24 7.67 4.05
CA SER A 556 16.90 8.72 3.29
C SER A 556 16.43 8.57 1.84
N ASP A 557 15.32 9.22 1.52
CA ASP A 557 14.77 9.27 0.15
C ASP A 557 15.51 10.28 -0.75
N GLY A 558 16.56 10.95 -0.22
CA GLY A 558 17.41 11.89 -0.93
C GLY A 558 16.79 13.27 -1.14
N GLN A 559 15.55 13.49 -0.71
CA GLN A 559 14.94 14.82 -0.71
C GLN A 559 15.54 15.66 0.43
N PRO A 560 15.61 17.00 0.30
CA PRO A 560 15.97 17.87 1.41
C PRO A 560 15.04 17.60 2.60
N GLU A 561 15.58 17.43 3.80
CA GLU A 561 14.76 17.43 5.01
C GLU A 561 13.98 18.75 5.05
N VAL A 562 12.65 18.66 5.12
CA VAL A 562 11.79 19.85 5.29
C VAL A 562 12.18 20.49 6.62
N PRO A 563 12.62 21.75 6.66
CA PRO A 563 13.01 22.40 7.91
C PRO A 563 11.85 22.37 8.89
N VAL A 564 12.02 21.71 10.03
CA VAL A 564 11.09 21.79 11.15
C VAL A 564 11.15 23.22 11.67
N MET A 565 9.99 23.87 11.80
CA MET A 565 9.88 25.15 12.53
C MET A 565 10.42 24.93 13.95
N THR A 566 11.65 25.39 14.21
CA THR A 566 12.27 25.27 15.53
C THR A 566 11.44 26.02 16.57
N GLU A 567 11.37 25.51 17.80
CA GLU A 567 10.63 26.00 18.99
C GLU A 567 10.81 27.50 19.37
N SER A 568 11.57 28.29 18.61
CA SER A 568 11.80 29.72 18.88
C SER A 568 10.70 30.68 18.38
N ALA A 569 9.54 30.16 17.95
CA ALA A 569 8.42 30.97 17.47
C ALA A 569 7.05 30.56 18.04
N LEU A 570 7.00 30.25 19.35
CA LEU A 570 5.77 30.24 20.15
C LEU A 570 5.76 31.43 21.14
#